data_AF-A0AAP0MJ08-F1
#
_entry.id   AF-A0AAP0MJ08-F1
#
_cell.length_a   1.000
_cell.length_b   1.000
_cell.length_c   1.000
_cell.angle_alpha   90.00
_cell.angle_beta   90.00
_cell.angle_gamma   90.00
#
_symmetry.space_group_name_H-M   'P 1'
#
loop_
_entity.id
_entity.type
_entity.pdbx_description
1 polymer ?
#
loop_
_entity_poly.entity_id
_entity_poly.type
_entity_poly.pdbx_seq_one_letter_code
_entity_poly.pdbx_strand_id
1 'polypeptide(L)'
;MGGGMEANKNRFIEEWGAARETLEHNFRWTRRNLAIVGLFGIAVPVFIYKGIVKEFVISLSRFPFLRSKLSNRYPLPHMQDEDAGRPYRKFLLNSAYA
;
A
#
# COMPACT_ATOMS: atom_id res chain seq x y z
N MET A 1 12.56 -7.39 -42.11
CA MET A 1 12.41 -8.27 -40.93
C MET A 1 13.48 -9.35 -41.03
N GLY A 2 14.55 -9.24 -40.25
CA GLY A 2 15.69 -10.18 -40.30
C GLY A 2 15.35 -11.47 -39.57
N GLY A 3 14.72 -12.42 -40.28
CA GLY A 3 14.47 -13.78 -39.81
C GLY A 3 15.66 -14.67 -40.16
N GLY A 4 16.51 -14.96 -39.16
CA GLY A 4 17.68 -15.81 -39.37
C GLY A 4 18.21 -16.49 -38.10
N MET A 5 17.55 -16.28 -36.96
CA MET A 5 17.85 -16.95 -35.70
C MET A 5 16.54 -17.42 -35.09
N GLU A 6 15.89 -18.40 -35.72
CA GLU A 6 14.76 -19.07 -35.09
C GLU A 6 15.30 -20.08 -34.07
N ALA A 7 15.07 -19.79 -32.78
CA ALA A 7 15.25 -20.77 -31.72
C ALA A 7 14.35 -21.99 -32.01
N ASN A 8 14.84 -23.19 -31.74
CA ASN A 8 14.10 -24.42 -32.00
C ASN A 8 12.84 -24.44 -31.12
N LYS A 9 11.66 -24.21 -31.73
CA LYS A 9 10.40 -24.06 -31.00
C LYS A 9 9.98 -25.38 -30.39
N ASN A 10 9.93 -25.45 -29.07
CA ASN A 10 9.39 -26.60 -28.37
C ASN A 10 7.89 -26.38 -28.12
N ARG A 11 7.07 -27.20 -28.77
CA ARG A 11 5.61 -27.15 -28.65
C ARG A 11 5.11 -27.09 -27.20
N PHE A 12 5.72 -27.84 -26.28
CA PHE A 12 5.31 -27.86 -24.88
C PHE A 12 5.61 -26.53 -24.17
N ILE A 13 6.70 -25.85 -24.54
CA ILE A 13 7.09 -24.56 -23.96
C ILE A 13 6.18 -23.45 -24.48
N GLU A 14 5.89 -23.46 -25.78
CA GLU A 14 4.98 -22.50 -26.43
C GLU A 14 3.55 -22.64 -25.89
N GLU A 15 3.04 -23.87 -25.78
CA GLU A 15 1.70 -24.12 -25.21
C GLU A 15 1.64 -23.74 -23.72
N TRP A 16 2.68 -24.02 -22.94
CA TRP A 16 2.76 -23.61 -21.53
C TRP A 16 2.83 -22.09 -21.38
N GLY A 17 3.61 -21.41 -22.22
CA GLY A 17 3.69 -19.95 -22.26
C GLY A 17 2.33 -19.34 -22.59
N ALA A 18 1.71 -19.80 -23.68
CA ALA A 18 0.39 -19.33 -24.12
C ALA A 18 -0.70 -19.54 -23.04
N ALA A 19 -0.68 -20.67 -22.34
CA ALA A 19 -1.62 -20.94 -21.25
C ALA A 19 -1.45 -19.99 -20.05
N ARG A 20 -0.24 -19.51 -19.79
CA ARG A 20 0.03 -18.52 -18.73
C ARG A 20 -0.39 -17.11 -19.13
N GLU A 21 -0.15 -16.75 -20.38
CA GLU A 21 -0.52 -15.44 -20.94
C GLU A 21 -2.04 -15.26 -21.07
N THR A 22 -2.81 -16.35 -21.08
CA THR A 22 -4.28 -16.33 -21.21
C THR A 22 -5.01 -16.89 -19.98
N LEU A 23 -4.31 -16.96 -18.84
CA LEU A 23 -4.80 -17.61 -17.63
C LEU A 23 -6.05 -16.91 -17.09
N GLU A 24 -6.16 -15.59 -17.27
CA GLU A 24 -7.30 -14.76 -16.88
C GLU A 24 -8.61 -15.18 -17.54
N HIS A 25 -8.56 -15.69 -18.78
CA HIS A 25 -9.74 -16.20 -19.47
C HIS A 25 -10.26 -17.51 -18.87
N ASN A 26 -9.36 -18.30 -18.27
CA ASN A 26 -9.67 -19.58 -17.63
C ASN A 26 -10.02 -19.42 -16.14
N PHE A 27 -9.76 -18.25 -15.57
CA PHE A 27 -10.01 -17.99 -14.16
C PHE A 27 -11.51 -17.98 -13.85
N ARG A 28 -11.87 -18.61 -12.72
CA ARG A 28 -13.26 -18.67 -12.24
C ARG A 28 -13.33 -18.36 -10.75
N TRP A 29 -14.35 -17.62 -10.36
CA TRP A 29 -14.67 -17.38 -8.95
C TRP A 29 -15.29 -18.61 -8.32
N THR A 30 -14.44 -19.47 -7.77
CA THR A 30 -14.85 -20.63 -6.97
C THR A 30 -14.64 -20.34 -5.49
N ARG A 31 -15.31 -21.09 -4.61
CA ARG A 31 -15.11 -20.99 -3.16
C ARG A 31 -13.63 -21.17 -2.75
N ARG A 32 -12.92 -22.10 -3.42
CA ARG A 32 -11.47 -22.30 -3.21
C ARG A 32 -10.67 -21.08 -3.65
N ASN A 33 -10.92 -20.53 -4.84
CA ASN A 33 -10.18 -19.38 -5.35
C ASN A 33 -10.43 -18.13 -4.51
N LEU A 34 -11.67 -17.91 -4.05
CA LEU A 34 -12.02 -16.85 -3.11
C LEU A 34 -11.25 -16.99 -1.79
N ALA A 35 -11.15 -18.21 -1.24
CA ALA A 35 -10.39 -18.44 -0.02
C ALA A 35 -8.88 -18.14 -0.22
N ILE A 36 -8.31 -18.52 -1.36
CA ILE A 36 -6.90 -18.24 -1.68
C ILE A 36 -6.67 -16.73 -1.81
N VAL A 37 -7.53 -16.03 -2.56
CA VAL A 37 -7.45 -14.56 -2.72
C VAL A 37 -7.63 -13.85 -1.38
N GLY A 38 -8.57 -14.27 -0.53
CA GLY A 38 -8.76 -13.69 0.79
C GLY A 38 -7.57 -13.93 1.73
N LEU A 39 -7.01 -15.14 1.73
CA LEU A 39 -5.89 -15.49 2.58
C LEU A 39 -4.62 -14.73 2.17
N PHE A 40 -4.22 -14.82 0.90
CA PHE A 40 -2.95 -14.26 0.43
C PHE A 40 -3.05 -12.79 0.02
N GLY A 41 -4.20 -12.36 -0.49
CA GLY A 41 -4.43 -10.98 -0.91
C GLY A 41 -4.77 -10.03 0.25
N ILE A 42 -5.33 -10.54 1.35
CA ILE A 42 -5.77 -9.70 2.48
C ILE A 42 -5.14 -10.16 3.80
N ALA A 43 -5.40 -11.40 4.22
CA ALA A 43 -5.06 -11.82 5.56
C ALA A 43 -3.54 -11.76 5.82
N VAL A 44 -2.72 -12.37 4.97
CA VAL A 44 -1.26 -12.40 5.12
C VAL A 44 -0.66 -10.98 5.19
N PRO A 45 -0.91 -10.06 4.24
CA PRO A 45 -0.41 -8.68 4.34
C PRO A 45 -0.83 -7.96 5.64
N VAL A 46 -2.07 -8.12 6.07
CA VAL A 46 -2.58 -7.50 7.31
C VAL A 46 -1.89 -8.08 8.54
N PHE A 47 -1.74 -9.41 8.61
CA PHE A 47 -1.06 -10.06 9.74
C PHE A 47 0.41 -9.63 9.83
N ILE A 48 1.13 -9.58 8.70
CA ILE A 48 2.51 -9.12 8.65
C ILE A 48 2.59 -7.66 9.13
N TYR A 49 1.76 -6.77 8.59
CA TYR A 49 1.75 -5.36 8.99
C TYR A 49 1.49 -5.19 10.49
N LYS A 50 0.47 -5.85 11.03
CA LYS A 50 0.13 -5.75 12.45
C LYS A 50 1.21 -6.35 13.34
N GLY A 51 1.86 -7.45 12.91
CA GLY A 51 3.00 -8.04 13.61
C GLY A 51 4.16 -7.07 13.72
N ILE A 52 4.58 -6.51 12.58
CA ILE A 52 5.66 -5.53 12.51
C ILE A 52 5.33 -4.31 13.38
N VAL A 53 4.18 -3.65 13.20
CA VAL A 53 3.82 -2.45 13.98
C VAL A 53 3.83 -2.74 15.47
N LYS A 54 3.28 -3.88 15.89
CA LYS A 54 3.28 -4.28 17.30
C LYS A 54 4.71 -4.48 17.83
N GLU A 55 5.58 -5.14 17.08
CA GLU A 55 6.99 -5.32 17.45
C GLU A 55 7.73 -3.98 17.56
N PHE A 56 7.52 -3.07 16.61
CA PHE A 56 8.12 -1.73 16.64
C PHE A 56 7.65 -0.92 17.85
N VAL A 57 6.35 -0.95 18.19
CA VAL A 57 5.80 -0.24 19.36
C VAL A 57 6.28 -0.84 20.68
N ILE A 58 6.33 -2.17 20.80
CA ILE A 58 6.85 -2.85 21.99
C ILE A 58 8.35 -2.57 22.16
N SER A 59 9.13 -2.60 21.08
CA SER A 59 10.56 -2.28 21.11
C SER A 59 10.81 -0.83 21.55
N LEU A 60 10.01 0.12 21.08
CA LEU A 60 10.08 1.52 21.52
C LEU A 60 9.69 1.70 23.01
N SER A 61 8.83 0.82 23.53
CA SER A 61 8.43 0.79 24.94
C SER A 61 9.51 0.15 25.84
N ARG A 62 10.31 -0.79 25.30
CA ARG A 62 11.40 -1.48 25.99
C ARG A 62 12.65 -0.62 26.12
N PHE A 63 12.86 0.36 25.23
CA PHE A 63 14.02 1.26 25.22
C PHE A 63 13.60 2.74 25.34
N PRO A 64 13.26 3.23 26.54
CA PRO A 64 12.74 4.59 26.74
C PRO A 64 13.70 5.72 26.30
N PHE A 65 15.01 5.43 26.23
CA PHE A 65 16.05 6.37 25.80
C PHE A 65 15.97 6.73 24.31
N LEU A 66 15.53 5.82 23.44
CA LEU A 66 15.36 6.11 22.00
C LEU A 66 14.05 6.85 21.71
N ARG A 67 13.03 6.66 22.57
CA ARG A 67 11.73 7.36 22.49
C ARG A 67 11.88 8.87 22.72
N SER A 68 12.65 9.28 23.73
CA SER A 68 12.88 10.71 24.02
C SER A 68 13.70 11.43 22.94
N LYS A 69 14.55 10.70 22.20
CA LYS A 69 15.38 11.25 21.12
C LYS A 69 14.64 11.46 19.80
N LEU A 70 13.53 10.73 19.59
CA LEU A 70 12.65 10.89 18.43
C LEU A 70 11.56 11.95 18.67
N SER A 71 10.98 12.01 19.87
CA SER A 71 9.95 13.02 20.20
C SER A 71 10.49 14.46 20.15
N ASN A 72 11.76 14.66 20.51
CA ASN A 72 12.39 15.98 20.45
C ASN A 72 12.81 16.41 19.03
N ARG A 73 12.81 15.50 18.05
CA ARG A 73 13.28 15.81 16.69
C ARG A 73 12.17 16.27 15.74
N TYR A 74 10.92 15.94 16.06
CA TYR A 74 9.73 16.44 15.37
C TYR A 74 8.72 16.91 16.43
N PRO A 75 8.86 18.13 16.97
CA PRO A 75 7.78 18.69 17.78
C PRO A 75 6.52 18.70 16.92
N LEU A 76 5.46 18.06 17.41
CA LEU A 76 4.13 18.23 16.82
C LEU A 76 3.87 19.73 16.78
N PRO A 77 3.52 20.32 15.62
CA PRO A 77 3.18 21.72 15.60
C PRO A 77 1.98 21.91 16.54
N HIS A 78 2.20 22.67 17.61
CA HIS A 78 1.15 23.27 18.42
C HIS A 78 0.42 24.26 17.51
N MET A 79 -0.56 23.75 16.75
CA MET A 79 -1.25 24.53 15.72
C MET A 79 -2.77 24.34 15.75
N GLN A 80 -3.36 24.00 16.90
CA GLN A 80 -4.81 23.79 16.99
C GLN A 80 -5.53 24.39 18.20
N ASP A 81 -4.83 25.11 19.08
CA ASP A 81 -5.45 25.65 20.30
C ASP A 81 -5.65 27.18 20.24
N GLU A 82 -4.87 27.88 19.42
CA GLU A 82 -4.89 29.36 19.31
C GLU A 82 -5.99 29.90 18.37
N ASP A 83 -6.49 29.09 17.44
CA ASP A 83 -7.47 29.51 16.42
C ASP A 83 -8.92 29.06 16.71
N ALA A 84 -9.16 28.26 17.75
CA ALA A 84 -10.49 27.76 18.13
C ALA A 84 -11.43 28.85 18.70
N GLY A 85 -10.90 30.04 19.00
CA GLY A 85 -11.66 31.17 19.55
C GLY A 85 -12.02 32.28 18.55
N ARG A 86 -11.59 32.21 17.28
CA ARG A 86 -11.92 33.24 16.28
C ARG A 86 -13.14 32.81 15.46
N PRO A 87 -14.23 33.62 15.41
CA PRO A 87 -15.38 33.29 14.59
C PRO A 87 -14.98 33.27 13.10
N TYR A 88 -15.48 32.29 12.36
CA TYR A 88 -15.25 32.13 10.92
C TYR A 88 -15.64 33.42 10.16
N ARG A 89 -14.64 34.24 9.83
CA ARG A 89 -14.82 35.45 9.01
C ARG A 89 -14.98 34.99 7.56
N LYS A 90 -16.23 34.95 7.08
CA LYS A 90 -16.57 34.68 5.68
C LYS A 90 -15.89 35.73 4.80
N PHE A 91 -14.88 35.34 4.04
CA PHE A 91 -14.35 36.15 2.92
C PHE A 91 -14.48 35.37 1.62
N LEU A 92 -15.74 35.16 1.23
CA LEU A 92 -16.12 35.01 -0.18
C LEU A 92 -16.61 36.37 -0.71
N LEU A 93 -15.76 37.40 -0.68
CA LEU A 93 -16.03 38.68 -1.35
C LEU A 93 -14.71 39.43 -1.52
N ASN A 94 -14.05 39.24 -2.67
CA ASN A 94 -13.24 40.22 -3.41
C ASN A 94 -12.58 39.56 -4.63
N SER A 95 -13.40 38.95 -5.48
CA SER A 95 -13.05 38.60 -6.88
C SER A 95 -13.98 39.29 -7.88
N ALA A 96 -14.81 40.23 -7.43
CA ALA A 96 -15.46 41.19 -8.31
C ALA A 96 -14.72 42.52 -8.10
N TYR A 97 -14.33 43.18 -9.18
CA TYR A 97 -13.52 44.42 -9.24
C TYR A 97 -11.99 44.23 -9.20
N ALA A 98 -11.45 43.55 -10.21
CA ALA A 98 -10.24 43.97 -10.91
C ALA A 98 -10.37 43.60 -12.39
#